data_AF-A0A7S3E413-F1
#
_entry.id   AF-A0A7S3E413-F1
#
_cell.length_a   1.000
_cell.length_b   1.000
_cell.length_c   1.000
_cell.angle_alpha   90.00
_cell.angle_beta   90.00
_cell.angle_gamma   90.00
#
_symmetry.space_group_name_H-M   'P 1'
#
loop_
_entity.id
_entity.type
_entity.pdbx_description
1 polymer ?
#
loop_
_entity_poly.entity_id
_entity_poly.type
_entity_poly.pdbx_seq_one_letter_code
_entity_poly.pdbx_strand_id
1 'polypeptide(L)'
;AQALKWYTRGYRTIEEIAKAPDINLTTMQRLGLRYYDSIANGVVSREQMEATLALINEVIQSLPAGEGFEAHLTGSYRRGKPSTHDVDILVLTENPNVAEAMETLLQGLHSAGMLLEFLTTSAAGKNKYKAAEGLAHVKSCMVMAICKFPLGGQIGRADIKIYHKTAKPFALLHCTGSAEFNRAMRWYGLSESEGMMQTIKTSTSAGRMRSWLTQKQKNTDEQKEAYRGVSPDLPNSLKLTDYELRPCFRERRRNGKLTRNIIWEALPEDCIRCDTEEDVFRAFGLSFVPPEMRKM
;
A
#
# COMPACT_ATOMS: atom_id res chain seq x y z
N ALA A 1 21.89 5.94 -4.11
CA ALA A 1 22.76 6.34 -2.99
C ALA A 1 23.73 5.21 -2.58
N GLN A 2 23.24 4.05 -2.11
CA GLN A 2 24.12 2.97 -1.63
C GLN A 2 25.04 2.37 -2.71
N ALA A 3 24.53 2.08 -3.90
CA ALA A 3 25.35 1.56 -5.01
C ALA A 3 26.50 2.50 -5.38
N LEU A 4 26.22 3.81 -5.45
CA LEU A 4 27.24 4.84 -5.68
C LEU A 4 28.31 4.83 -4.57
N LYS A 5 27.90 4.71 -3.29
CA LYS A 5 28.84 4.62 -2.16
C LYS A 5 29.80 3.44 -2.31
N TRP A 6 29.30 2.25 -2.67
CA TRP A 6 30.17 1.09 -2.92
C TRP A 6 31.07 1.32 -4.14
N TYR A 7 30.52 1.81 -5.24
CA TYR A 7 31.29 2.09 -6.45
C TYR A 7 32.44 3.10 -6.19
N THR A 8 32.17 4.18 -5.44
CA THR A 8 33.19 5.17 -5.06
C THR A 8 34.28 4.62 -4.15
N ARG A 9 34.01 3.53 -3.43
CA ARG A 9 34.99 2.81 -2.61
C ARG A 9 35.80 1.77 -3.39
N GLY A 10 35.57 1.65 -4.69
CA GLY A 10 36.34 0.76 -5.57
C GLY A 10 35.67 -0.58 -5.85
N TYR A 11 34.55 -0.93 -5.20
CA TYR A 11 33.86 -2.19 -5.51
C TYR A 11 33.25 -2.16 -6.92
N ARG A 12 33.40 -3.26 -7.64
CA ARG A 12 32.93 -3.49 -9.01
C ARG A 12 32.07 -4.73 -9.13
N THR A 13 32.19 -5.69 -8.20
CA THR A 13 31.36 -6.91 -8.23
C THR A 13 30.61 -7.14 -6.92
N ILE A 14 29.58 -8.00 -7.00
CA ILE A 14 28.76 -8.39 -5.86
C ILE A 14 29.56 -9.25 -4.88
N GLU A 15 30.47 -10.08 -5.39
CA GLU A 15 31.35 -10.95 -4.61
C GLU A 15 32.33 -10.14 -3.77
N GLU A 16 32.86 -9.04 -4.31
CA GLU A 16 33.71 -8.12 -3.56
C GLU A 16 32.94 -7.50 -2.40
N ILE A 17 31.69 -7.07 -2.64
CA ILE A 17 30.82 -6.50 -1.60
C ILE A 17 30.50 -7.55 -0.52
N ALA A 18 30.23 -8.80 -0.91
CA ALA A 18 29.90 -9.89 0.01
C ALA A 18 31.06 -10.26 0.94
N LYS A 19 32.31 -10.10 0.47
CA LYS A 19 33.54 -10.43 1.22
C LYS A 19 34.19 -9.22 1.89
N ALA A 20 33.70 -8.01 1.66
CA ALA A 20 34.30 -6.78 2.15
C ALA A 20 34.19 -6.66 3.69
N PRO A 21 35.30 -6.58 4.42
CA PRO A 21 35.27 -6.49 5.89
C PRO A 21 34.78 -5.14 6.40
N ASP A 22 34.87 -4.08 5.59
CA ASP A 22 34.44 -2.70 5.93
C ASP A 22 33.00 -2.38 5.50
N ILE A 23 32.28 -3.35 4.91
CA ILE A 23 30.86 -3.22 4.57
C ILE A 23 30.02 -3.95 5.61
N ASN A 24 29.23 -3.19 6.38
CA ASN A 24 28.15 -3.76 7.16
C ASN A 24 26.87 -3.83 6.32
N LEU A 25 26.55 -5.03 5.82
CA LEU A 25 25.34 -5.27 5.07
C LEU A 25 24.10 -5.19 5.97
N THR A 26 23.01 -4.63 5.45
CA THR A 26 21.71 -4.75 6.11
C THR A 26 21.18 -6.17 5.98
N THR A 27 20.21 -6.56 6.81
CA THR A 27 19.55 -7.88 6.68
C THR A 27 18.97 -8.08 5.28
N MET A 28 18.37 -7.04 4.69
CA MET A 28 17.84 -7.07 3.33
C MET A 28 18.93 -7.26 2.27
N GLN A 29 20.08 -6.61 2.44
CA GLN A 29 21.20 -6.81 1.52
C GLN A 29 21.75 -8.23 1.64
N ARG A 30 21.87 -8.79 2.86
CA ARG A 30 22.29 -10.19 3.05
C ARG A 30 21.34 -11.18 2.38
N LEU A 31 20.02 -11.00 2.53
CA LEU A 31 19.03 -11.84 1.84
C LEU A 31 19.13 -11.68 0.32
N GLY A 32 19.25 -10.44 -0.16
CA GLY A 32 19.43 -10.15 -1.59
C GLY A 32 20.68 -10.82 -2.18
N LEU A 33 21.78 -10.91 -1.43
CA LEU A 33 22.98 -11.65 -1.84
C LEU A 33 22.75 -13.16 -1.82
N ARG A 34 22.14 -13.69 -0.75
CA ARG A 34 21.88 -15.13 -0.60
C ARG A 34 21.04 -15.69 -1.74
N TYR A 35 20.05 -14.93 -2.20
CA TYR A 35 19.11 -15.34 -3.25
C TYR A 35 19.37 -14.61 -4.58
N TYR A 36 20.55 -14.01 -4.77
CA TYR A 36 20.80 -13.14 -5.92
C TYR A 36 20.51 -13.84 -7.24
N ASP A 37 21.10 -15.01 -7.49
CA ASP A 37 20.93 -15.74 -8.75
C ASP A 37 19.46 -16.14 -9.00
N SER A 38 18.76 -16.55 -7.94
CA SER A 38 17.36 -16.90 -7.99
C SER A 38 16.47 -15.69 -8.29
N ILE A 39 16.74 -14.53 -7.69
CA ILE A 39 15.91 -13.33 -7.86
C ILE A 39 16.24 -12.61 -9.18
N ALA A 40 17.52 -12.52 -9.54
CA ALA A 40 17.97 -11.82 -10.74
C ALA A 40 17.48 -12.51 -12.02
N ASN A 41 17.48 -13.85 -12.03
CA ASN A 41 17.00 -14.65 -13.16
C ASN A 41 15.56 -15.16 -12.98
N GLY A 42 14.98 -14.95 -11.79
CA GLY A 42 13.66 -15.45 -11.43
C GLY A 42 12.55 -14.63 -12.06
N VAL A 43 12.16 -15.03 -13.27
CA VAL A 43 10.91 -14.61 -13.90
C VAL A 43 9.82 -15.59 -13.46
N VAL A 44 8.73 -15.06 -12.90
CA VAL A 44 7.55 -15.82 -12.50
C VAL A 44 6.50 -15.67 -13.58
N SER A 45 6.08 -16.79 -14.18
CA SER A 45 5.03 -16.81 -15.21
C SER A 45 3.65 -16.58 -14.60
N ARG A 46 2.68 -16.25 -15.46
CA ARG A 46 1.28 -16.11 -15.06
C ARG A 46 0.70 -17.38 -14.45
N GLU A 47 1.02 -18.53 -15.04
CA GLU A 47 0.62 -19.85 -14.53
C GLU A 47 1.21 -20.12 -13.13
N GLN A 48 2.48 -19.76 -12.91
CA GLN A 48 3.10 -19.86 -11.59
C GLN A 48 2.43 -18.94 -10.56
N MET A 49 2.05 -17.73 -10.95
CA MET A 49 1.28 -16.83 -10.07
C MET A 49 -0.10 -17.41 -9.74
N GLU A 50 -0.82 -17.97 -10.72
CA GLU A 50 -2.14 -18.59 -10.52
C GLU A 50 -2.04 -19.82 -9.60
N ALA A 51 -1.04 -20.68 -9.78
CA ALA A 51 -0.75 -21.79 -8.86
C ALA A 51 -0.39 -21.31 -7.45
N THR A 52 0.29 -20.17 -7.34
CA THR A 52 0.59 -19.53 -6.05
C THR A 52 -0.68 -19.08 -5.35
N LEU A 53 -1.63 -18.46 -6.06
CA LEU A 53 -2.91 -18.06 -5.50
C LEU A 53 -3.73 -19.27 -5.03
N ALA A 54 -3.71 -20.37 -5.78
CA ALA A 54 -4.37 -21.62 -5.38
C ALA A 54 -3.82 -22.14 -4.05
N LEU A 55 -2.49 -22.22 -3.90
CA LEU A 55 -1.84 -22.61 -2.64
C LEU A 55 -2.18 -21.67 -1.49
N ILE A 56 -2.19 -20.35 -1.72
CA ILE A 56 -2.58 -19.37 -0.69
C ILE A 56 -4.03 -19.61 -0.23
N ASN A 57 -4.94 -19.92 -1.16
CA ASN A 57 -6.33 -20.21 -0.81
C ASN A 57 -6.46 -21.51 -0.01
N GLU A 58 -5.69 -22.55 -0.34
CA GLU A 58 -5.61 -23.78 0.47
C GLU A 58 -5.10 -23.50 1.88
N VAL A 59 -4.03 -22.69 2.00
CA VAL A 59 -3.51 -22.25 3.30
C VAL A 59 -4.59 -21.50 4.07
N ILE A 60 -5.23 -20.50 3.46
CA ILE A 60 -6.31 -19.73 4.10
C ILE A 60 -7.43 -20.64 4.61
N GLN A 61 -7.84 -21.66 3.85
CA GLN A 61 -8.88 -22.61 4.26
C GLN A 61 -8.47 -23.47 5.45
N SER A 62 -7.17 -23.68 5.66
CA SER A 62 -6.63 -24.43 6.80
C SER A 62 -6.44 -23.58 8.07
N LEU A 63 -6.46 -22.26 7.95
CA LEU A 63 -6.28 -21.33 9.08
C LEU A 63 -7.56 -21.25 9.94
N PRO A 64 -7.44 -20.79 11.21
CA PRO A 64 -8.60 -20.67 12.10
C PRO A 64 -9.76 -19.88 11.48
N ALA A 65 -10.97 -20.42 11.62
CA ALA A 65 -12.19 -19.73 11.22
C ALA A 65 -12.36 -18.45 12.06
N GLY A 66 -12.48 -17.30 11.39
CA GLY A 66 -12.67 -15.99 12.04
C GLY A 66 -11.88 -14.85 11.40
N GLU A 67 -10.81 -15.16 10.67
CA GLU A 67 -9.97 -14.14 10.01
C GLU A 67 -10.62 -13.53 8.75
N GLY A 68 -11.55 -14.25 8.10
CA GLY A 68 -12.25 -13.78 6.91
C GLY A 68 -11.33 -13.41 5.75
N PHE A 69 -10.26 -14.19 5.53
CA PHE A 69 -9.26 -13.88 4.51
C PHE A 69 -9.80 -13.98 3.08
N GLU A 70 -9.38 -13.05 2.22
CA GLU A 70 -9.61 -13.07 0.77
C GLU A 70 -8.33 -12.66 0.05
N ALA A 71 -7.78 -13.52 -0.82
CA ALA A 71 -6.52 -13.26 -1.52
C ALA A 71 -6.73 -12.87 -3.00
N HIS A 72 -5.87 -11.98 -3.48
CA HIS A 72 -5.85 -11.50 -4.86
C HIS A 72 -4.42 -11.33 -5.36
N LEU A 73 -4.16 -11.75 -6.59
CA LEU A 73 -2.98 -11.32 -7.33
C LEU A 73 -3.22 -9.92 -7.89
N THR A 74 -2.29 -9.00 -7.64
CA THR A 74 -2.40 -7.58 -8.03
C THR A 74 -1.24 -7.17 -8.92
N GLY A 75 -0.77 -5.92 -8.84
CA GLY A 75 0.39 -5.45 -9.57
C GLY A 75 0.33 -5.71 -11.07
N SER A 76 1.46 -6.12 -11.65
CA SER A 76 1.54 -6.41 -13.07
C SER A 76 0.66 -7.57 -13.53
N TYR A 77 0.36 -8.55 -12.67
CA TYR A 77 -0.56 -9.64 -12.99
C TYR A 77 -1.95 -9.09 -13.30
N ARG A 78 -2.51 -8.26 -12.41
CA ARG A 78 -3.86 -7.69 -12.59
C ARG A 78 -3.92 -6.69 -13.74
N ARG A 79 -2.79 -6.11 -14.15
CA ARG A 79 -2.66 -5.30 -15.38
C ARG A 79 -2.41 -6.14 -16.65
N GLY A 80 -2.46 -7.46 -16.55
CA GLY A 80 -2.38 -8.38 -17.70
C GLY A 80 -0.97 -8.59 -18.25
N LYS A 81 0.09 -8.49 -17.43
CA LYS A 81 1.43 -8.93 -17.87
C LYS A 81 1.53 -10.47 -17.80
N PRO A 82 2.22 -11.11 -18.76
CA PRO A 82 2.38 -12.57 -18.78
C PRO A 82 3.37 -13.10 -17.74
N SER A 83 4.22 -12.23 -17.18
CA SER A 83 5.21 -12.58 -16.18
C SER A 83 5.63 -11.37 -15.33
N THR A 84 6.32 -11.64 -14.22
CA THR A 84 6.87 -10.63 -13.32
C THR A 84 8.17 -11.11 -12.66
N HIS A 85 8.97 -10.19 -12.15
CA HIS A 85 10.09 -10.49 -11.22
C HIS A 85 9.69 -10.32 -9.75
N ASP A 86 8.48 -9.81 -9.50
CA ASP A 86 7.95 -9.53 -8.17
C ASP A 86 6.44 -9.80 -8.16
N VAL A 87 6.00 -10.75 -7.34
CA VAL A 87 4.59 -11.15 -7.28
C VAL A 87 3.87 -10.33 -6.21
N ASP A 88 2.97 -9.44 -6.63
CA ASP A 88 2.16 -8.64 -5.72
C ASP A 88 0.92 -9.42 -5.25
N ILE A 89 0.87 -9.77 -3.97
CA ILE A 89 -0.24 -10.48 -3.32
C ILE A 89 -0.96 -9.50 -2.39
N LEU A 90 -2.24 -9.26 -2.65
CA LEU A 90 -3.13 -8.55 -1.74
C LEU A 90 -3.97 -9.58 -0.99
N VAL A 91 -4.00 -9.47 0.34
CA VAL A 91 -4.91 -10.20 1.21
C VAL A 91 -5.83 -9.20 1.90
N LEU A 92 -7.10 -9.52 2.00
CA LEU A 92 -8.07 -8.80 2.81
C LEU A 92 -8.42 -9.66 4.01
N THR A 93 -8.75 -9.05 5.14
CA THR A 93 -9.17 -9.74 6.36
C THR A 93 -10.33 -9.01 7.02
N GLU A 94 -11.20 -9.75 7.69
CA GLU A 94 -12.24 -9.19 8.57
C GLU A 94 -11.72 -9.00 10.01
N ASN A 95 -10.49 -9.47 10.30
CA ASN A 95 -9.85 -9.26 11.58
C ASN A 95 -9.46 -7.77 11.75
N PRO A 96 -9.95 -7.10 12.80
CA PRO A 96 -9.59 -5.70 13.08
C PRO A 96 -8.11 -5.53 13.44
N ASN A 97 -7.42 -6.60 13.86
CA ASN A 97 -5.99 -6.65 14.08
C ASN A 97 -5.26 -7.25 12.86
N VAL A 98 -5.10 -6.41 11.84
CA VAL A 98 -4.43 -6.78 10.57
C VAL A 98 -3.00 -7.29 10.76
N ALA A 99 -2.32 -6.90 11.84
CA ALA A 99 -0.96 -7.37 12.14
C ALA A 99 -0.94 -8.83 12.58
N GLU A 100 -1.83 -9.21 13.50
CA GLU A 100 -1.99 -10.58 13.96
C GLU A 100 -2.45 -11.50 12.82
N ALA A 101 -3.41 -11.02 12.01
CA ALA A 101 -3.84 -11.71 10.80
C ALA A 101 -2.68 -11.96 9.82
N MET A 102 -1.74 -11.00 9.67
CA MET A 102 -0.53 -11.20 8.89
C MET A 102 0.36 -12.31 9.47
N GLU A 103 0.59 -12.32 10.79
CA GLU A 103 1.42 -13.33 11.44
C GLU A 103 0.86 -14.74 11.23
N THR A 104 -0.45 -14.93 11.43
CA THR A 104 -1.14 -16.20 11.16
C THR A 104 -1.00 -16.63 9.70
N LEU A 105 -1.16 -15.71 8.75
CA LEU A 105 -0.96 -16.00 7.32
C LEU A 105 0.49 -16.43 7.03
N LEU A 106 1.48 -15.70 7.52
CA LEU A 106 2.90 -16.02 7.27
C LEU A 106 3.30 -17.37 7.86
N GLN A 107 2.79 -17.71 9.04
CA GLN A 107 3.00 -19.04 9.64
C GLN A 107 2.42 -20.15 8.75
N GLY A 108 1.21 -19.95 8.22
CA GLY A 108 0.59 -20.87 7.28
C GLY A 108 1.41 -21.03 5.99
N LEU A 109 1.82 -19.93 5.37
CA LEU A 109 2.63 -19.94 4.14
C LEU A 109 4.02 -20.55 4.34
N HIS A 110 4.63 -20.35 5.52
CA HIS A 110 5.90 -20.98 5.88
C HIS A 110 5.74 -22.49 6.07
N SER A 111 4.68 -22.91 6.76
CA SER A 111 4.37 -24.34 6.98
C SER A 111 4.06 -25.07 5.68
N ALA A 112 3.44 -24.39 4.71
CA ALA A 112 3.22 -24.88 3.35
C ALA A 112 4.48 -24.87 2.47
N GLY A 113 5.63 -24.41 2.97
CA GLY A 113 6.90 -24.35 2.24
C GLY A 113 6.97 -23.30 1.14
N MET A 114 6.00 -22.39 1.06
CA MET A 114 6.00 -21.28 0.10
C MET A 114 6.89 -20.14 0.59
N LEU A 115 6.76 -19.74 1.86
CA LEU A 115 7.52 -18.63 2.44
C LEU A 115 8.86 -19.12 2.96
N LEU A 116 9.96 -18.65 2.37
CA LEU A 116 11.32 -19.06 2.79
C LEU A 116 11.91 -18.08 3.80
N GLU A 117 11.87 -16.80 3.44
CA GLU A 117 12.44 -15.71 4.23
C GLU A 117 11.55 -14.50 4.03
N PHE A 118 11.46 -13.64 5.05
CA PHE A 118 10.71 -12.42 4.90
C PHE A 118 11.28 -11.29 5.73
N LEU A 119 11.02 -10.08 5.25
CA LEU A 119 11.28 -8.87 6.00
C LEU A 119 9.95 -8.16 6.19
N THR A 120 9.59 -8.02 7.45
CA THR A 120 8.69 -6.95 7.83
C THR A 120 9.46 -5.64 7.61
N THR A 121 8.79 -4.60 7.15
CA THR A 121 9.42 -3.27 6.97
C THR A 121 9.83 -2.59 8.28
N SER A 122 9.98 -3.33 9.37
CA SER A 122 10.31 -2.85 10.72
C SER A 122 11.29 -3.80 11.40
N ALA A 123 12.56 -3.41 11.45
CA ALA A 123 13.43 -3.85 12.52
C ALA A 123 12.78 -3.46 13.86
N ALA A 124 12.60 -4.43 14.76
CA ALA A 124 12.18 -4.25 16.15
C ALA A 124 10.92 -3.37 16.37
N GLY A 125 9.73 -3.98 16.30
CA GLY A 125 8.52 -3.52 17.01
C GLY A 125 7.94 -2.14 16.66
N LYS A 126 8.59 -1.34 15.82
CA LYS A 126 8.08 -0.06 15.31
C LYS A 126 7.60 -0.27 13.91
N ASN A 127 6.47 -0.93 13.81
CA ASN A 127 5.74 -0.81 12.58
C ASN A 127 5.42 0.68 12.38
N LYS A 128 5.61 1.19 11.17
CA LYS A 128 4.62 2.12 10.64
C LYS A 128 3.39 1.30 10.29
N TYR A 129 2.79 0.66 11.29
CA TYR A 129 1.36 0.46 11.31
C TYR A 129 0.86 1.87 11.07
N LYS A 130 0.17 2.14 9.95
CA LYS A 130 -0.47 3.44 9.75
C LYS A 130 -1.68 3.55 10.71
N ALA A 131 -1.47 3.31 12.00
CA ALA A 131 -2.32 3.81 13.04
C ALA A 131 -2.01 5.31 13.10
N ALA A 132 -3.04 6.13 12.86
CA ALA A 132 -2.99 7.47 13.44
C ALA A 132 -2.88 7.27 14.95
N GLU A 133 -1.98 7.98 15.63
CA GLU A 133 -1.93 7.99 17.09
C GLU A 133 -3.36 8.18 17.63
N GLY A 134 -3.86 7.22 18.41
CA GLY A 134 -5.23 7.20 18.92
C GLY A 134 -6.25 6.34 18.16
N LEU A 135 -5.88 5.61 17.10
CA LEU A 135 -6.66 4.48 16.55
C LEU A 135 -5.95 3.17 16.90
N ALA A 136 -6.57 2.34 17.74
CA ALA A 136 -6.03 1.05 18.20
C ALA A 136 -5.85 -0.02 17.11
N HIS A 137 -6.14 0.29 15.83
CA HIS A 137 -6.16 -0.70 14.74
C HIS A 137 -5.22 -0.34 13.60
N VAL A 138 -4.37 -1.31 13.26
CA VAL A 138 -3.50 -1.29 12.10
C VAL A 138 -4.36 -1.36 10.84
N LYS A 139 -4.31 -0.35 9.97
CA LYS A 139 -5.13 -0.34 8.73
C LYS A 139 -4.58 -1.25 7.62
N SER A 140 -3.27 -1.52 7.65
CA SER A 140 -2.57 -2.33 6.64
C SER A 140 -1.24 -2.85 7.17
N CYS A 141 -0.81 -4.03 6.73
CA CYS A 141 0.53 -4.57 6.95
C CYS A 141 1.14 -5.03 5.63
N MET A 142 2.46 -4.91 5.47
CA MET A 142 3.19 -5.33 4.28
C MET A 142 4.43 -6.11 4.67
N VAL A 143 4.70 -7.17 3.93
CA VAL A 143 5.89 -7.99 4.04
C VAL A 143 6.53 -8.18 2.67
N MET A 144 7.84 -7.95 2.62
CA MET A 144 8.66 -8.30 1.46
C MET A 144 9.19 -9.71 1.68
N ALA A 145 8.73 -10.66 0.86
CA ALA A 145 9.00 -12.07 1.01
C ALA A 145 9.92 -12.61 -0.09
N ILE A 146 10.74 -13.59 0.29
CA ILE A 146 11.34 -14.54 -0.63
C ILE A 146 10.49 -15.79 -0.58
N CYS A 147 9.91 -16.14 -1.72
CA CYS A 147 9.00 -17.26 -1.85
C CYS A 147 9.58 -18.31 -2.80
N LYS A 148 9.25 -19.56 -2.52
CA LYS A 148 9.34 -20.67 -3.47
C LYS A 148 7.95 -20.86 -4.08
N PHE A 149 7.80 -20.56 -5.36
CA PHE A 149 6.52 -20.72 -6.06
C PHE A 149 6.25 -22.21 -6.32
N PRO A 150 5.01 -22.69 -6.08
CA PRO A 150 4.71 -24.13 -6.06
C PRO A 150 4.93 -24.80 -7.41
N LEU A 151 4.62 -24.11 -8.51
CA LEU A 151 4.84 -24.60 -9.86
C LEU A 151 6.28 -24.34 -10.30
N GLY A 152 7.03 -25.43 -10.54
CA GLY A 152 8.43 -25.38 -11.00
C GLY A 152 9.45 -25.05 -9.90
N GLY A 153 9.02 -24.70 -8.69
CA GLY A 153 9.91 -24.45 -7.55
C GLY A 153 10.78 -23.19 -7.69
N GLN A 154 10.42 -22.28 -8.60
CA GLN A 154 11.14 -21.03 -8.81
C GLN A 154 11.18 -20.23 -7.50
N ILE A 155 12.37 -19.79 -7.11
CA ILE A 155 12.52 -18.87 -5.99
C ILE A 155 12.49 -17.44 -6.54
N GLY A 156 11.68 -16.58 -5.94
CA GLY A 156 11.60 -15.17 -6.32
C GLY A 156 11.02 -14.31 -5.23
N ARG A 157 10.74 -13.04 -5.56
CA ARG A 157 10.16 -12.09 -4.60
C ARG A 157 8.65 -12.07 -4.69
N ALA A 158 8.03 -11.85 -3.54
CA ALA A 158 6.63 -11.49 -3.45
C ALA A 158 6.45 -10.36 -2.44
N ASP A 159 5.59 -9.40 -2.78
CA ASP A 159 5.10 -8.38 -1.87
C ASP A 159 3.74 -8.83 -1.36
N ILE A 160 3.66 -9.23 -0.08
CA ILE A 160 2.41 -9.63 0.57
C ILE A 160 1.88 -8.44 1.36
N LYS A 161 0.73 -7.91 0.96
CA LYS A 161 0.05 -6.81 1.62
C LYS A 161 -1.27 -7.27 2.16
N ILE A 162 -1.55 -6.97 3.41
CA ILE A 162 -2.84 -7.25 4.03
C ILE A 162 -3.53 -5.96 4.45
N TYR A 163 -4.84 -5.90 4.24
CA TYR A 163 -5.70 -4.79 4.62
C TYR A 163 -6.98 -5.32 5.28
N HIS A 164 -7.60 -4.51 6.14
CA HIS A 164 -8.97 -4.81 6.56
C HIS A 164 -9.92 -4.72 5.35
N LYS A 165 -10.95 -5.57 5.27
CA LYS A 165 -11.84 -5.71 4.11
C LYS A 165 -12.59 -4.42 3.74
N THR A 166 -12.81 -3.52 4.70
CA THR A 166 -13.38 -2.18 4.44
C THR A 166 -12.51 -1.30 3.54
N ALA A 167 -11.22 -1.62 3.39
CA ALA A 167 -10.28 -0.91 2.52
C ALA A 167 -10.25 -1.47 1.08
N LYS A 168 -11.00 -2.54 0.79
CA LYS A 168 -10.91 -3.33 -0.46
C LYS A 168 -10.77 -2.49 -1.74
N PRO A 169 -11.65 -1.52 -2.07
CA PRO A 169 -11.54 -0.80 -3.34
C PRO A 169 -10.29 0.08 -3.42
N PHE A 170 -9.86 0.67 -2.31
CA PHE A 170 -8.66 1.51 -2.24
C PHE A 170 -7.38 0.67 -2.29
N ALA A 171 -7.37 -0.47 -1.59
CA ALA A 171 -6.27 -1.41 -1.58
C ALA A 171 -6.07 -2.07 -2.95
N LEU A 172 -7.16 -2.49 -3.61
CA LEU A 172 -7.12 -3.01 -4.99
C LEU A 172 -6.58 -1.96 -5.95
N LEU A 173 -7.09 -0.72 -5.92
CA LEU A 173 -6.60 0.36 -6.78
C LEU A 173 -5.10 0.60 -6.57
N HIS A 174 -4.68 0.72 -5.32
CA HIS A 174 -3.29 0.95 -4.95
C HIS A 174 -2.37 -0.20 -5.36
N CYS A 175 -2.73 -1.44 -5.02
CA CYS A 175 -1.88 -2.60 -5.29
C CYS A 175 -1.90 -2.97 -6.78
N THR A 176 -2.94 -2.60 -7.54
CA THR A 176 -2.99 -2.78 -8.99
C THR A 176 -2.05 -1.83 -9.72
N GLY A 177 -1.90 -0.57 -9.30
CA GLY A 177 -1.04 0.40 -9.97
C GLY A 177 -1.43 0.72 -11.42
N SER A 178 -0.51 1.16 -12.29
CA SER A 178 0.94 1.33 -12.08
C SER A 178 1.31 2.39 -11.03
N ALA A 179 2.60 2.52 -10.71
CA ALA A 179 3.06 3.52 -9.74
C ALA A 179 2.76 4.94 -10.22
N GLU A 180 2.88 5.18 -11.51
CA GLU A 180 2.56 6.40 -12.25
C GLU A 180 1.06 6.67 -12.15
N PHE A 181 0.23 5.67 -12.44
CA PHE A 181 -1.23 5.75 -12.30
C PHE A 181 -1.65 6.12 -10.87
N ASN A 182 -1.06 5.46 -9.86
CA ASN A 182 -1.30 5.76 -8.45
C ASN A 182 -0.86 7.19 -8.06
N ARG A 183 0.22 7.71 -8.66
CA ARG A 183 0.65 9.10 -8.44
C ARG A 183 -0.32 10.08 -9.10
N ALA A 184 -0.78 9.78 -10.31
CA ALA A 184 -1.75 10.59 -11.03
C ALA A 184 -3.09 10.67 -10.27
N MET A 185 -3.65 9.53 -9.84
CA MET A 185 -4.89 9.50 -9.03
C MET A 185 -4.77 10.30 -7.74
N ARG A 186 -3.66 10.15 -7.00
CA ARG A 186 -3.42 10.93 -5.77
C ARG A 186 -3.21 12.41 -6.03
N TRP A 187 -2.61 12.76 -7.16
CA TRP A 187 -2.42 14.15 -7.57
C TRP A 187 -3.72 14.79 -8.06
N TYR A 188 -4.61 14.01 -8.68
CA TYR A 188 -5.92 14.50 -9.14
C TYR A 188 -6.77 15.05 -8.00
N GLY A 189 -6.58 14.52 -6.77
CA GLY A 189 -7.16 15.11 -5.56
C GLY A 189 -6.81 16.58 -5.34
N LEU A 190 -5.72 17.10 -5.91
CA LEU A 190 -5.37 18.53 -5.86
C LEU A 190 -6.13 19.39 -6.89
N SER A 191 -7.04 18.80 -7.66
CA SER A 191 -7.92 19.52 -8.58
C SER A 191 -9.29 19.74 -7.94
N GLU A 192 -9.91 20.87 -8.28
CA GLU A 192 -11.32 21.15 -7.95
C GLU A 192 -12.18 20.92 -9.18
N SER A 193 -12.26 19.66 -9.59
CA SER A 193 -13.17 19.29 -10.68
C SER A 193 -14.62 19.34 -10.19
N GLU A 194 -15.53 19.72 -11.09
CA GLU A 194 -16.96 19.83 -10.79
C GLU A 194 -17.54 18.52 -10.23
N GLY A 195 -17.19 17.39 -10.84
CA GLY A 195 -17.64 16.07 -10.38
C GLY A 195 -17.16 15.73 -8.96
N MET A 196 -15.89 15.99 -8.64
CA MET A 196 -15.36 15.79 -7.30
C MET A 196 -16.06 16.68 -6.27
N MET A 197 -16.28 17.95 -6.60
CA MET A 197 -16.96 18.89 -5.72
C MET A 197 -18.42 18.50 -5.50
N GLN A 198 -19.09 17.93 -6.51
CA GLN A 198 -20.44 17.40 -6.38
C GLN A 198 -20.47 16.21 -5.42
N THR A 199 -19.54 15.25 -5.55
CA THR A 199 -19.42 14.14 -4.60
C THR A 199 -19.22 14.65 -3.18
N ILE A 200 -18.27 15.56 -2.97
CA ILE A 200 -18.00 16.15 -1.65
C ILE A 200 -19.28 16.72 -1.05
N LYS A 201 -20.01 17.57 -1.80
CA LYS A 201 -21.26 18.19 -1.32
C LYS A 201 -22.32 17.17 -0.92
N THR A 202 -22.46 16.08 -1.70
CA THR A 202 -23.44 15.03 -1.40
C THR A 202 -23.03 14.14 -0.23
N SER A 203 -21.73 13.98 0.01
CA SER A 203 -21.20 13.15 1.11
C SER A 203 -21.09 13.91 2.43
N THR A 204 -21.05 15.25 2.39
CA THR A 204 -21.12 16.07 3.59
C THR A 204 -22.54 16.16 4.10
N SER A 205 -22.85 15.47 5.21
CA SER A 205 -24.08 15.63 6.00
C SER A 205 -24.39 17.12 6.20
N ALA A 206 -25.66 17.51 6.06
CA ALA A 206 -26.18 18.88 5.94
C ALA A 206 -25.73 19.90 7.01
N GLY A 207 -24.45 20.30 6.98
CA GLY A 207 -23.87 21.31 7.86
C GLY A 207 -22.72 20.77 8.70
N ARG A 208 -21.52 20.80 8.10
CA ARG A 208 -20.18 20.68 8.68
C ARG A 208 -19.69 19.24 8.97
N MET A 209 -18.43 18.99 8.59
CA MET A 209 -17.73 17.74 8.89
C MET A 209 -16.89 17.85 10.15
N ARG A 210 -16.82 16.76 10.92
CA ARG A 210 -15.83 16.67 11.98
C ARG A 210 -14.48 16.49 11.32
N SER A 211 -13.48 17.14 11.88
CA SER A 211 -12.16 17.19 11.27
C SER A 211 -11.07 17.15 12.32
N TRP A 212 -9.93 16.64 11.88
CA TRP A 212 -8.65 16.92 12.49
C TRP A 212 -8.18 18.28 11.96
N LEU A 213 -8.32 19.32 12.77
CA LEU A 213 -7.76 20.62 12.44
C LEU A 213 -6.26 20.56 12.62
N THR A 214 -5.50 21.02 11.63
CA THR A 214 -4.04 21.09 11.71
C THR A 214 -3.61 22.53 11.49
N GLN A 215 -3.37 23.25 12.57
CA GLN A 215 -2.81 24.59 12.49
C GLN A 215 -1.29 24.48 12.57
N LYS A 216 -0.62 24.36 11.41
CA LYS A 216 0.83 24.57 11.37
C LYS A 216 1.10 26.06 11.61
N GLN A 217 1.72 26.40 12.74
CA GLN A 217 2.16 27.79 12.97
C GLN A 217 3.49 28.06 12.25
N LYS A 218 4.39 27.06 12.16
CA LYS A 218 5.66 27.13 11.41
C LYS A 218 6.01 25.81 10.71
N ASN A 219 6.92 25.88 9.74
CA ASN A 219 7.38 24.71 8.97
C ASN A 219 8.14 23.66 9.81
N THR A 220 8.67 24.06 10.97
CA THR A 220 9.45 23.26 11.91
C THR A 220 8.63 22.56 12.99
N ASP A 221 7.33 22.86 13.09
CA ASP A 221 6.46 22.27 14.10
C ASP A 221 6.16 20.82 13.69
N GLU A 222 6.75 19.86 14.40
CA GLU A 222 6.53 18.42 14.19
C GLU A 222 5.18 17.94 14.74
N GLN A 223 4.44 18.79 15.46
CA GLN A 223 3.13 18.46 16.01
C GLN A 223 2.02 19.19 15.25
N LYS A 224 1.31 18.42 14.43
CA LYS A 224 -0.07 18.72 14.05
C LYS A 224 -0.90 18.57 15.33
N GLU A 225 -1.12 19.65 16.05
CA GLU A 225 -2.02 19.65 17.21
C GLU A 225 -3.45 19.35 16.71
N ALA A 226 -3.79 18.07 16.70
CA ALA A 226 -4.99 17.54 16.06
C ALA A 226 -6.19 17.73 17.00
N TYR A 227 -6.69 18.94 17.12
CA TYR A 227 -7.94 19.17 17.84
C TYR A 227 -9.10 18.63 17.00
N ARG A 228 -9.97 17.83 17.64
CA ARG A 228 -11.23 17.37 17.05
C ARG A 228 -12.22 18.52 17.13
N GLY A 229 -12.66 19.00 15.98
CA GLY A 229 -13.62 20.08 15.89
C GLY A 229 -14.50 19.93 14.65
N VAL A 230 -15.52 20.76 14.59
CA VAL A 230 -16.39 20.86 13.43
C VAL A 230 -15.80 21.93 12.50
N SER A 231 -15.44 21.56 11.27
CA SER A 231 -14.87 22.52 10.32
C SER A 231 -15.91 23.59 9.94
N PRO A 232 -15.54 24.88 9.91
CA PRO A 232 -16.43 25.92 9.39
C PRO A 232 -16.56 25.87 7.87
N ASP A 233 -15.53 25.35 7.17
CA ASP A 233 -15.45 25.30 5.72
C ASP A 233 -15.88 23.93 5.17
N LEU A 234 -16.40 23.93 3.94
CA LEU A 234 -16.56 22.71 3.14
C LEU A 234 -15.20 22.28 2.57
N PRO A 235 -14.93 20.98 2.41
CA PRO A 235 -13.71 20.52 1.74
C PRO A 235 -13.63 21.06 0.33
N ASN A 236 -12.40 21.29 -0.11
CA ASN A 236 -12.09 21.70 -1.48
C ASN A 236 -11.32 20.63 -2.25
N SER A 237 -11.17 19.43 -1.68
CA SER A 237 -10.28 18.40 -2.22
C SER A 237 -10.54 17.03 -1.58
N LEU A 238 -10.02 15.99 -2.24
CA LEU A 238 -9.93 14.65 -1.69
C LEU A 238 -8.47 14.21 -1.46
N LYS A 239 -8.26 13.40 -0.44
CA LYS A 239 -7.03 12.67 -0.15
C LYS A 239 -7.30 11.18 -0.30
N LEU A 240 -6.82 10.60 -1.39
CA LEU A 240 -6.83 9.15 -1.61
C LEU A 240 -5.64 8.51 -0.91
N THR A 241 -5.91 7.56 -0.02
CA THR A 241 -4.92 6.62 0.50
C THR A 241 -5.17 5.23 -0.07
N ASP A 242 -4.38 4.27 0.38
CA ASP A 242 -4.54 2.84 0.09
C ASP A 242 -5.65 2.17 0.91
N TYR A 243 -6.38 2.91 1.77
CA TYR A 243 -7.43 2.35 2.62
C TYR A 243 -8.68 3.21 2.77
N GLU A 244 -8.67 4.46 2.29
CA GLU A 244 -9.83 5.35 2.37
C GLU A 244 -9.74 6.49 1.35
N LEU A 245 -10.87 7.14 1.11
CA LEU A 245 -10.97 8.40 0.38
C LEU A 245 -11.49 9.49 1.32
N ARG A 246 -10.58 10.39 1.71
CA ARG A 246 -10.84 11.36 2.79
C ARG A 246 -11.07 12.77 2.22
N PRO A 247 -12.24 13.38 2.47
CA PRO A 247 -12.42 14.80 2.21
C PRO A 247 -11.43 15.64 3.03
N CYS A 248 -10.83 16.65 2.40
CA CYS A 248 -9.91 17.54 3.07
C CYS A 248 -9.95 18.95 2.50
N PHE A 249 -9.47 19.90 3.31
CA PHE A 249 -9.26 21.26 2.87
C PHE A 249 -7.79 21.54 2.72
N ARG A 250 -7.41 22.00 1.53
CA ARG A 250 -6.04 22.35 1.18
C ARG A 250 -5.86 23.84 1.08
N GLU A 251 -4.68 24.30 1.46
CA GLU A 251 -4.26 25.68 1.26
C GLU A 251 -4.19 26.01 -0.24
N ARG A 252 -4.58 27.25 -0.58
CA ARG A 252 -4.45 27.79 -1.94
C ARG A 252 -3.19 28.63 -2.08
N ARG A 253 -2.53 28.52 -3.23
CA ARG A 253 -1.54 29.51 -3.65
C ARG A 253 -2.23 30.80 -4.09
N ARG A 254 -1.46 31.89 -4.18
CA ARG A 254 -1.93 33.19 -4.73
C ARG A 254 -2.58 33.08 -6.11
N ASN A 255 -2.17 32.09 -6.91
CA ASN A 255 -2.74 31.83 -8.25
C ASN A 255 -3.96 30.89 -8.23
N GLY A 256 -4.57 30.67 -7.07
CA GLY A 256 -5.79 29.85 -6.90
C GLY A 256 -5.57 28.34 -6.82
N LYS A 257 -4.42 27.82 -7.31
CA LYS A 257 -4.13 26.38 -7.31
C LYS A 257 -3.98 25.83 -5.89
N LEU A 258 -4.56 24.65 -5.63
CA LEU A 258 -4.39 23.94 -4.37
C LEU A 258 -2.93 23.48 -4.19
N THR A 259 -2.45 23.57 -2.96
CA THR A 259 -1.16 23.00 -2.55
C THR A 259 -1.33 21.60 -2.00
N ARG A 260 -0.22 20.91 -1.71
CA ARG A 260 -0.26 19.65 -0.96
C ARG A 260 -0.55 19.84 0.54
N ASN A 261 -0.48 21.07 1.06
CA ASN A 261 -0.68 21.37 2.46
C ASN A 261 -2.17 21.22 2.81
N ILE A 262 -2.47 20.25 3.66
CA ILE A 262 -3.81 20.03 4.21
C ILE A 262 -3.92 20.86 5.49
N ILE A 263 -4.95 21.71 5.54
CA ILE A 263 -5.30 22.53 6.71
C ILE A 263 -6.12 21.69 7.68
N TRP A 264 -7.08 20.92 7.16
CA TRP A 264 -7.83 19.94 7.94
C TRP A 264 -8.31 18.79 7.06
N GLU A 265 -8.56 17.64 7.68
CA GLU A 265 -9.12 16.47 7.01
C GLU A 265 -10.29 15.90 7.83
N ALA A 266 -11.30 15.37 7.14
CA ALA A 266 -12.49 14.78 7.76
C ALA A 266 -12.10 13.68 8.75
N LEU A 267 -12.93 13.32 9.74
CA LEU A 267 -12.72 12.14 10.59
C LEU A 267 -12.94 10.83 9.81
N PRO A 268 -12.40 9.67 10.26
CA PRO A 268 -12.58 8.39 9.57
C PRO A 268 -14.03 8.02 9.24
N GLU A 269 -14.96 8.35 10.14
CA GLU A 269 -16.39 8.09 9.98
C GLU A 269 -17.09 9.04 8.98
N ASP A 270 -16.43 10.14 8.61
CA ASP A 270 -16.89 11.10 7.60
C ASP A 270 -16.12 10.92 6.26
N CYS A 271 -15.36 9.83 6.09
CA CYS A 271 -14.73 9.46 4.82
C CYS A 271 -15.78 9.05 3.77
N ILE A 272 -15.47 9.27 2.49
CA ILE A 272 -16.32 8.82 1.39
C ILE A 272 -16.27 7.31 1.33
N ARG A 273 -17.45 6.68 1.48
CA ARG A 273 -17.62 5.25 1.31
C ARG A 273 -17.55 4.90 -0.17
N CYS A 274 -16.71 3.91 -0.48
CA CYS A 274 -16.64 3.26 -1.77
C CYS A 274 -16.75 1.75 -1.52
N ASP A 275 -17.55 1.04 -2.30
CA ASP A 275 -17.64 -0.42 -2.21
C ASP A 275 -16.86 -1.07 -3.39
N THR A 276 -16.64 -0.31 -4.48
CA THR A 276 -15.93 -0.74 -5.71
C THR A 276 -14.83 0.23 -6.13
N GLU A 277 -13.93 -0.19 -7.03
CA GLU A 277 -12.93 0.74 -7.61
C GLU A 277 -13.64 1.85 -8.40
N GLU A 278 -14.71 1.51 -9.13
CA GLU A 278 -15.56 2.41 -9.90
C GLU A 278 -16.13 3.55 -9.04
N ASP A 279 -16.52 3.27 -7.80
CA ASP A 279 -16.97 4.30 -6.86
C ASP A 279 -15.84 5.29 -6.54
N VAL A 280 -14.59 4.84 -6.46
CA VAL A 280 -13.43 5.72 -6.26
C VAL A 280 -13.28 6.66 -7.45
N PHE A 281 -13.38 6.16 -8.68
CA PHE A 281 -13.32 7.01 -9.88
C PHE A 281 -14.50 7.99 -9.93
N ARG A 282 -15.71 7.51 -9.64
CA ARG A 282 -16.92 8.34 -9.58
C ARG A 282 -16.77 9.48 -8.58
N ALA A 283 -16.17 9.20 -7.41
CA ALA A 283 -15.93 10.22 -6.38
C ALA A 283 -14.93 11.31 -6.82
N PHE A 284 -14.06 11.00 -7.79
CA PHE A 284 -13.22 11.99 -8.45
C PHE A 284 -13.88 12.66 -9.66
N GLY A 285 -15.11 12.28 -10.03
CA GLY A 285 -15.72 12.72 -11.28
C GLY A 285 -15.01 12.18 -12.53
N LEU A 286 -14.36 11.03 -12.42
CA LEU A 286 -13.61 10.39 -13.49
C LEU A 286 -14.37 9.19 -14.07
N SER A 287 -14.16 8.92 -15.36
CA SER A 287 -14.52 7.64 -15.96
C SER A 287 -13.64 6.52 -15.40
N PHE A 288 -14.22 5.34 -15.18
CA PHE A 288 -13.47 4.18 -14.72
C PHE A 288 -12.43 3.75 -15.75
N VAL A 289 -11.21 3.45 -15.28
CA VAL A 289 -10.14 2.89 -16.10
C VAL A 289 -9.88 1.45 -15.64
N PRO A 290 -10.14 0.45 -16.49
CA PRO A 290 -9.97 -0.94 -16.10
C PRO A 290 -8.48 -1.28 -15.92
N PRO A 291 -8.13 -2.27 -15.08
CA PRO A 291 -6.74 -2.58 -14.70
C PRO A 291 -5.75 -2.72 -15.86
N GLU A 292 -6.14 -3.37 -16.94
CA GLU A 292 -5.35 -3.61 -18.15
C GLU A 292 -4.97 -2.32 -18.90
N MET A 293 -5.73 -1.23 -18.69
CA MET A 293 -5.47 0.10 -19.26
C MET A 293 -4.64 1.00 -18.35
N ARG A 294 -4.30 0.57 -17.12
CA ARG A 294 -3.49 1.34 -16.16
C ARG A 294 -1.98 1.20 -16.40
N LYS A 295 -1.58 0.96 -17.66
CA LYS A 295 -0.19 0.84 -18.11
C LYS A 295 0.34 2.22 -18.49
N MET A 296 0.51 3.07 -17.49
CA MET A 296 1.26 4.34 -17.60
C MET A 296 2.73 4.11 -17.33
#